data_AF-A0A5B0WBD6-F1
#
_entry.id   AF-A0A5B0WBD6-F1
#
_cell.length_a   1.000
_cell.length_b   1.000
_cell.length_c   1.000
_cell.angle_alpha   90.00
_cell.angle_beta   90.00
_cell.angle_gamma   90.00
#
_symmetry.space_group_name_H-M   'P 1'
#
loop_
_entity.id
_entity.type
_entity.pdbx_description
1 polymer ?
#
loop_
_entity_poly.entity_id
_entity_poly.type
_entity_poly.pdbx_seq_one_letter_code
_entity_poly.pdbx_strand_id
1 'polypeptide(L)' 'MLAEAVLQWYCFYEVPPDDEASSALVGAALEFFRDGYQTTEDIAVMLIGTYIGIWPTKINAPTSAAIH' A
#
# COMPACT_ATOMS: atom_id res chain seq x y z
N MET A 1 -1.31 8.98 11.30
CA MET A 1 -0.17 8.57 10.47
C MET A 1 -0.53 7.46 9.50
N LEU A 2 -0.67 6.19 9.91
CA LEU A 2 -0.97 5.08 8.98
C LEU A 2 -2.33 5.25 8.28
N ALA A 3 -3.39 5.52 9.04
CA ALA A 3 -4.72 5.76 8.48
C ALA A 3 -4.75 6.97 7.51
N GLU A 4 -3.94 7.99 7.76
CA GLU A 4 -3.82 9.15 6.87
C GLU A 4 -3.12 8.79 5.56
N ALA A 5 -2.08 7.94 5.61
CA ALA A 5 -1.40 7.45 4.42
C ALA A 5 -2.36 6.60 3.55
N VAL A 6 -3.18 5.75 4.18
CA VAL A 6 -4.22 4.98 3.50
C VAL A 6 -5.28 5.89 2.88
N LEU A 7 -5.71 6.95 3.57
CA LEU A 7 -6.63 7.94 3.01
C LEU A 7 -6.03 8.70 1.82
N GLN A 8 -4.75 9.06 1.88
CA GLN A 8 -4.04 9.70 0.76
C GLN A 8 -4.00 8.78 -0.46
N TRP A 9 -3.79 7.48 -0.25
CA TRP A 9 -3.87 6.48 -1.32
C TRP A 9 -5.26 6.44 -1.97
N TYR A 10 -6.32 6.40 -1.17
CA TYR A 10 -7.70 6.43 -1.68
C TYR A 10 -8.02 7.72 -2.44
N CYS A 11 -7.54 8.86 -1.93
CA CYS A 11 -7.69 10.16 -2.58
C CYS A 11 -6.94 10.21 -3.92
N PHE A 12 -5.72 9.67 -3.97
CA PHE A 12 -4.90 9.65 -5.18
C PHE A 12 -5.53 8.82 -6.30
N TYR A 13 -6.09 7.66 -5.97
CA TYR A 13 -6.78 6.80 -6.94
C TYR A 13 -8.26 7.16 -7.13
N GLU A 14 -8.78 8.13 -6.39
CA GLU A 14 -10.20 8.53 -6.38
C GLU A 14 -11.15 7.34 -6.15
N VAL A 15 -10.72 6.40 -5.29
CA VAL A 15 -11.40 5.14 -5.00
C VAL A 15 -12.23 5.28 -3.73
N PRO A 16 -13.48 4.77 -3.70
CA PRO A 16 -14.25 4.71 -2.46
C PRO A 16 -13.57 3.78 -1.44
N PRO A 17 -13.51 4.17 -0.15
CA PRO A 17 -12.93 3.32 0.88
C PRO A 17 -13.75 2.03 1.01
N ASP A 18 -13.04 0.91 0.97
CA ASP A 18 -13.60 -0.43 1.12
C ASP A 18 -12.96 -1.10 2.34
N ASP A 19 -13.73 -1.89 3.10
CA ASP A 19 -13.26 -2.53 4.33
C ASP A 19 -12.12 -3.53 4.07
N GLU A 20 -12.21 -4.30 2.98
CA GLU A 20 -11.19 -5.29 2.60
C GLU A 20 -9.90 -4.59 2.15
N ALA A 21 -10.02 -3.60 1.27
CA ALA A 21 -8.88 -2.82 0.80
C ALA A 21 -8.24 -2.03 1.96
N SER A 22 -9.04 -1.50 2.89
CA SER A 22 -8.53 -0.76 4.04
C SER A 22 -7.73 -1.65 4.97
N SER A 23 -8.19 -2.87 5.24
CA SER A 23 -7.45 -3.84 6.06
C SER A 23 -6.10 -4.21 5.43
N ALA A 24 -6.08 -4.45 4.11
CA ALA A 24 -4.86 -4.76 3.37
C ALA A 24 -3.87 -3.59 3.36
N LEU A 25 -4.34 -2.37 3.06
CA LEU A 25 -3.52 -1.17 3.00
C LEU A 25 -2.97 -0.78 4.38
N VAL A 26 -3.76 -0.94 5.45
CA VAL A 26 -3.28 -0.73 6.83
C VAL A 26 -2.19 -1.74 7.21
N GLY A 27 -2.35 -3.01 6.82
CA GLY A 27 -1.32 -4.04 7.02
C GLY A 27 -0.02 -3.68 6.29
N ALA A 28 -0.11 -3.27 5.03
CA ALA A 28 1.05 -2.83 4.25
C ALA A 28 1.71 -1.58 4.84
N ALA A 29 0.92 -0.59 5.24
CA ALA A 29 1.41 0.63 5.88
C ALA A 29 2.18 0.32 7.17
N LEU A 30 1.73 -0.66 7.95
CA LEU A 30 2.42 -1.12 9.15
C LEU A 30 3.77 -1.76 8.82
N GLU A 31 3.84 -2.59 7.78
CA GLU A 31 5.09 -3.22 7.36
C GLU A 31 6.10 -2.18 6.85
N PHE A 32 5.66 -1.18 6.08
CA PHE A 32 6.51 -0.05 5.70
C PHE A 32 7.00 0.73 6.94
N PHE A 33 6.14 0.96 7.92
CA PHE A 33 6.56 1.60 9.15
C PHE A 33 7.65 0.81 9.88
N ARG A 34 7.56 -0.52 9.87
CA ARG A 34 8.56 -1.42 10.46
C ARG A 34 9.86 -1.49 9.66
N ASP A 35 9.79 -1.28 8.34
CA ASP A 35 10.95 -1.22 7.44
C ASP A 35 11.76 0.08 7.62
N GLY A 36 11.18 1.08 8.27
CA GLY A 36 11.87 2.34 8.62
C GLY A 36 11.20 3.60 8.06
N TYR A 37 10.09 3.47 7.34
CA TYR A 37 9.33 4.60 6.82
C TYR A 37 8.52 5.26 7.94
N GLN A 38 9.00 6.39 8.45
CA GLN A 38 8.43 7.04 9.66
C GLN A 38 7.51 8.23 9.37
N THR A 39 7.24 8.56 8.11
CA THR A 39 6.35 9.69 7.78
C THR A 39 5.13 9.22 6.99
N THR A 40 4.01 9.91 7.19
CA THR A 40 2.76 9.63 6.46
C THR A 40 2.97 9.69 4.94
N GLU A 41 3.72 10.68 4.47
CA GLU A 41 3.94 10.93 3.05
C GLU A 41 4.79 9.82 2.40
N ASP A 42 5.84 9.37 3.08
CA ASP A 42 6.70 8.29 2.58
C ASP A 42 5.93 6.96 2.50
N ILE A 43 5.15 6.65 3.55
CA ILE A 43 4.26 5.48 3.55
C ILE A 43 3.20 5.58 2.46
N ALA A 44 2.61 6.78 2.24
CA ALA A 44 1.65 6.99 1.16
C ALA A 44 2.29 6.78 -0.22
N VAL A 45 3.49 7.31 -0.46
CA VAL A 45 4.26 7.09 -1.70
C VAL A 45 4.53 5.60 -1.92
N MET A 46 4.95 4.89 -0.87
CA MET A 46 5.17 3.44 -0.93
C MET A 46 3.89 2.66 -1.22
N LEU A 47 2.77 3.03 -0.59
CA LEU A 47 1.46 2.44 -0.89
C LEU A 47 1.05 2.73 -2.34
N ILE A 48 1.22 3.96 -2.83
CA ILE A 48 0.83 4.35 -4.19
C ILE A 48 1.67 3.60 -5.23
N GLY A 49 2.98 3.45 -4.99
CA GLY A 49 3.89 2.75 -5.89
C GLY A 49 3.76 1.22 -5.86
N THR A 50 3.40 0.66 -4.71
CA THR A 50 3.29 -0.80 -4.52
C THR A 50 1.89 -1.32 -4.84
N TYR A 51 0.86 -0.58 -4.43
CA TYR A 51 -0.55 -0.92 -4.63
C TYR A 51 -1.14 0.07 -5.62
N ILE A 52 -1.10 -0.26 -6.91
CA ILE A 52 -1.63 0.64 -7.94
C ILE A 52 -3.15 0.48 -8.01
N GLY A 53 -3.96 1.25 -7.31
CA GLY A 53 -5.44 1.19 -7.37
C GLY A 53 -6.08 -0.16 -6.97
N ILE A 54 -7.41 -0.28 -7.09
CA ILE A 54 -8.18 -1.49 -6.72
C ILE A 54 -7.94 -2.63 -7.74
N TRP A 55 -6.76 -3.25 -7.75
CA TRP A 55 -6.49 -4.52 -8.46
C TRP A 55 -6.23 -4.50 -9.99
N PRO A 56 -5.26 -3.76 -10.55
CA PRO A 56 -4.91 -3.96 -11.97
C PRO A 56 -4.12 -5.26 -12.20
N THR A 57 -3.56 -5.90 -11.17
CA THR A 57 -2.87 -7.19 -11.33
C THR A 57 -3.10 -8.10 -10.14
N LYS A 58 -3.92 -9.15 -10.34
CA LYS A 58 -3.65 -10.47 -9.76
C LYS A 58 -2.12 -10.67 -9.82
N ILE A 59 -1.46 -10.73 -8.67
CA ILE A 59 -0.19 -11.43 -8.49
C ILE A 59 0.85 -11.11 -9.59
N ASN A 60 1.46 -9.94 -9.55
CA ASN A 60 2.86 -9.80 -9.96
C ASN A 60 3.57 -8.91 -8.94
N ALA A 61 3.42 -9.22 -7.65
CA ALA A 61 4.64 -9.15 -6.86
C ALA A 61 5.61 -10.10 -7.58
N PRO A 62 6.77 -9.65 -8.07
CA PRO A 62 7.81 -10.58 -8.44
C PRO A 62 8.11 -11.34 -7.14
N THR A 63 7.49 -12.50 -6.98
CA THR A 63 8.10 -13.51 -6.13
C THR A 63 9.45 -13.71 -6.77
N SER A 64 10.47 -13.15 -6.11
CA SER A 64 11.85 -13.52 -6.30
C SER A 64 11.95 -15.03 -6.05
N ALA A 65 11.52 -15.83 -7.00
CA ALA A 65 12.01 -17.19 -7.20
C ALA A 65 13.26 -17.08 -8.07
N ALA A 66 14.24 -16.33 -7.57
CA ALA A 66 15.62 -16.50 -7.95
C ALA A 66 16.18 -17.62 -7.07
N ILE A 67 15.93 -18.88 -7.45
CA ILE A 67 16.77 -19.99 -7.01
C ILE A 67 17.00 -20.89 -8.23
N HIS A 68 18.25 -20.81 -8.69
CA HIS A 68 19.09 -21.74 -9.47
C HIS A 68 18.43 -22.96 -10.13
#